data_AF-A0A527V3T2-F1
#
_entry.id   AF-A0A527V3T2-F1
#
_cell.length_a   1.000
_cell.length_b   1.000
_cell.length_c   1.000
_cell.angle_alpha   90.00
_cell.angle_beta   90.00
_cell.angle_gamma   90.00
#
_symmetry.space_group_name_H-M   'P 1'
#
loop_
_entity.id
_entity.type
_entity.pdbx_description
1 polymer ?
#
loop_
_entity_poly.entity_id
_entity_poly.type
_entity_poly.pdbx_seq_one_letter_code
_entity_poly.pdbx_strand_id
1 'polypeptide(L)'
;VENDVYSQPGQVDSQILNTRSKQRILTSGNVLARVVDELGLANDPEFFDPDQTASSSGAAASGGKSDPKLIAQKSLAQRVSVAADETSFVTTLAVSAETTGKAILISQAIVKAFQEELATAEAAGAGRAADALEGRLGQLKRDVQAAEEKVESYRRSHNLSASNGQLVSSQTMTQLNSEIGEAQSRVIAAQASYDALVASGVNGANPDPAVSAALSILRDKANGLRQQIDSQSMTFGPRHPTIVRLRTEFETVSSQLRAEFSRTVGTAKANLDKANASLASLTARMNDLKNNVFTDSESQVALRELERDAASRRAVYESFLSRARQITEREQIDTTNVQVISTAVPPPGRSWPPRTPLTAGLGAFAGFALGMLLAIAMGIVRDMRQPPNRSGIGVSRA
;
A
#
# COMPACT_ATOMS: atom_id res chain seq x y z
N VAL A 1 18.84 -16.27 2.10
CA VAL A 1 18.56 -17.41 1.19
C VAL A 1 18.13 -18.54 2.09
N GLU A 2 16.82 -18.67 2.29
CA GLU A 2 16.23 -19.67 3.18
C GLU A 2 15.45 -20.63 2.29
N ASN A 3 15.77 -21.92 2.42
CA ASN A 3 15.32 -23.01 1.57
C ASN A 3 13.81 -23.24 1.71
N ASP A 4 13.04 -22.81 0.72
CA ASP A 4 11.62 -23.13 0.58
C ASP A 4 11.47 -24.25 -0.47
N VAL A 5 11.82 -25.48 -0.07
CA VAL A 5 11.72 -26.71 -0.90
C VAL A 5 10.50 -27.56 -0.52
N TYR A 6 9.71 -27.15 0.47
CA TYR A 6 8.44 -27.79 0.78
C TYR A 6 7.30 -27.00 0.15
N SER A 7 6.85 -27.47 -1.01
CA SER A 7 5.58 -27.05 -1.61
C SER A 7 4.48 -27.13 -0.55
N GLN A 8 3.97 -25.97 -0.13
CA GLN A 8 2.86 -25.86 0.83
C GLN A 8 1.66 -26.66 0.30
N PRO A 9 0.85 -27.31 1.17
CA PRO A 9 -0.28 -28.16 0.75
C PRO A 9 -1.25 -27.47 -0.24
N GLY A 10 -1.42 -26.14 -0.15
CA GLY A 10 -2.27 -25.37 -1.07
C GLY A 10 -1.67 -25.13 -2.46
N GLN A 11 -0.36 -25.27 -2.66
CA GLN A 11 0.26 -25.13 -3.98
C GLN A 11 -0.04 -26.34 -4.89
N VAL A 12 -0.09 -27.55 -4.33
CA VAL A 12 -0.39 -28.76 -5.10
C VAL A 12 -1.82 -28.71 -5.64
N ASP A 13 -2.79 -28.30 -4.82
CA ASP A 13 -4.18 -28.12 -5.25
C ASP A 13 -4.31 -27.07 -6.37
N SER A 14 -3.57 -25.96 -6.27
CA SER A 14 -3.56 -24.93 -7.31
C SER A 14 -2.96 -25.42 -8.64
N GLN A 15 -1.94 -26.30 -8.57
CA GLN A 15 -1.31 -26.89 -9.75
C GLN A 15 -2.20 -27.93 -10.41
N ILE A 16 -2.94 -28.72 -9.63
CA ILE A 16 -3.93 -29.68 -10.13
C ILE A 16 -5.07 -28.94 -10.85
N LEU A 17 -5.59 -27.86 -10.26
CA LEU A 17 -6.64 -27.04 -10.86
C LEU A 17 -6.18 -26.37 -12.17
N ASN A 18 -4.95 -25.86 -12.21
CA ASN A 18 -4.35 -25.31 -13.42
C ASN A 18 -4.18 -26.38 -14.52
N THR A 19 -3.79 -27.60 -14.16
CA THR A 19 -3.65 -28.73 -15.10
C THR A 19 -5.01 -29.11 -15.70
N ARG A 20 -6.06 -29.22 -14.86
CA ARG A 20 -7.43 -29.50 -15.33
C ARG A 20 -7.98 -28.38 -16.23
N SER A 21 -7.68 -27.13 -15.91
CA SER A 21 -8.02 -25.98 -16.76
C SER A 21 -7.36 -26.09 -18.14
N LYS A 22 -6.04 -26.35 -18.18
CA LYS A 22 -5.28 -26.56 -19.43
C LYS A 22 -5.80 -27.74 -20.26
N GLN A 23 -6.19 -28.85 -19.62
CA GLN A 23 -6.84 -29.98 -20.28
C GLN A 23 -8.18 -29.58 -20.93
N ARG A 24 -8.96 -28.73 -20.25
CA ARG A 24 -10.22 -28.21 -20.79
C ARG A 24 -9.98 -27.27 -21.99
N ILE A 25 -8.91 -26.48 -21.97
CA ILE A 25 -8.51 -25.63 -23.10
C ILE A 25 -8.13 -26.48 -24.31
N LEU A 26 -7.45 -27.61 -24.11
CA LEU A 26 -7.04 -28.53 -25.19
C LEU A 26 -8.23 -29.14 -25.95
N THR A 27 -9.37 -29.33 -25.29
CA THR A 27 -10.64 -29.78 -25.90
C THR A 27 -11.64 -28.64 -26.10
N SER A 28 -11.20 -27.39 -25.97
CA SER A 28 -12.10 -26.24 -26.07
C SER A 28 -12.61 -26.05 -27.48
N GLY A 29 -13.80 -25.45 -27.58
CA GLY A 29 -14.40 -25.14 -28.86
C GLY A 29 -13.50 -24.28 -29.75
N ASN A 30 -12.80 -23.29 -29.17
CA ASN A 30 -11.90 -22.39 -29.91
C ASN A 30 -10.74 -23.14 -30.57
N VAL A 31 -10.10 -24.07 -29.85
CA VAL A 31 -9.01 -24.90 -30.39
C VAL A 31 -9.53 -25.79 -31.52
N LEU A 32 -10.67 -26.47 -31.31
CA LEU A 32 -11.25 -27.35 -32.33
C LEU A 32 -11.75 -26.57 -33.56
N ALA A 33 -12.30 -25.38 -33.37
CA ALA A 33 -12.74 -24.51 -34.46
C ALA A 33 -11.55 -24.04 -35.32
N ARG A 34 -10.43 -23.64 -34.68
CA ARG A 34 -9.20 -23.26 -35.38
C ARG A 34 -8.64 -24.40 -36.22
N VAL A 35 -8.70 -25.63 -35.70
CA VAL A 35 -8.26 -26.84 -36.44
C VAL A 35 -9.19 -27.14 -37.63
N VAL A 36 -10.51 -27.00 -37.45
CA VAL A 36 -11.48 -27.16 -38.55
C VAL A 36 -11.24 -26.14 -39.65
N ASP A 37 -10.89 -24.90 -39.30
CA ASP A 37 -10.57 -23.85 -40.26
C ASP A 37 -9.20 -24.06 -40.93
N GLU A 38 -8.15 -24.41 -40.18
CA GLU A 38 -6.79 -24.61 -40.69
C GLU A 38 -6.69 -25.82 -41.64
N LEU A 39 -7.39 -26.92 -41.32
CA LEU A 39 -7.38 -28.14 -42.12
C LEU A 39 -8.55 -28.24 -43.10
N GLY A 40 -9.47 -27.25 -43.11
CA GLY A 40 -10.63 -27.25 -43.99
C GLY A 40 -11.58 -28.43 -43.77
N LEU A 41 -11.70 -28.92 -42.52
CA LEU A 41 -12.48 -30.13 -42.18
C LEU A 41 -13.99 -29.97 -42.46
N ALA A 42 -14.47 -28.74 -42.64
CA ALA A 42 -15.85 -28.47 -43.06
C ALA A 42 -16.14 -28.97 -44.50
N ASN A 43 -15.12 -29.22 -45.32
CA ASN A 43 -15.24 -29.75 -46.67
C ASN A 43 -14.93 -31.25 -46.75
N ASP A 44 -14.56 -31.88 -45.63
CA ASP A 44 -14.18 -33.29 -45.58
C ASP A 44 -15.42 -34.16 -45.31
N PRO A 45 -15.78 -35.11 -46.20
CA PRO A 45 -16.94 -35.99 -46.02
C PRO A 45 -16.88 -36.82 -44.73
N GLU A 46 -15.69 -37.00 -44.15
CA GLU A 46 -15.50 -37.71 -42.88
C GLU A 46 -16.02 -36.92 -41.66
N PHE A 47 -15.99 -35.58 -41.73
CA PHE A 47 -16.35 -34.69 -40.62
C PHE A 47 -17.65 -33.91 -40.90
N PHE A 48 -18.00 -33.75 -42.17
CA PHE A 48 -19.23 -33.13 -42.65
C PHE A 48 -19.89 -34.02 -43.72
N ASP A 49 -20.99 -34.68 -43.37
CA ASP A 49 -21.81 -35.45 -44.31
C ASP A 49 -23.07 -34.64 -44.68
N PRO A 50 -23.17 -34.09 -45.91
CA PRO A 50 -24.32 -33.31 -46.33
C PRO A 50 -25.62 -34.13 -46.37
N ASP A 51 -25.57 -35.45 -46.57
CA ASP A 51 -26.76 -36.30 -46.73
C ASP A 51 -27.35 -36.80 -45.39
N GLN A 52 -26.51 -36.99 -44.35
CA GLN A 52 -26.99 -37.38 -43.01
C GLN A 52 -27.70 -36.25 -42.24
N THR A 53 -27.44 -34.99 -42.58
CA THR A 53 -28.14 -33.84 -41.99
C THR A 53 -29.62 -33.77 -42.41
N ALA A 54 -29.96 -34.36 -43.57
CA ALA A 54 -31.33 -34.49 -44.05
C ALA A 54 -32.09 -35.68 -43.44
N SER A 55 -31.39 -36.74 -43.00
CA SER A 55 -32.03 -37.99 -42.54
C SER A 55 -32.20 -38.12 -41.02
N SER A 56 -31.45 -37.36 -40.22
CA SER A 56 -31.56 -37.36 -38.74
C SER A 56 -32.51 -36.29 -38.19
N SER A 57 -32.98 -35.36 -39.03
CA SER A 57 -33.96 -34.33 -38.66
C SER A 57 -35.39 -34.79 -38.94
N GLY A 58 -35.85 -35.79 -38.19
CA GLY A 58 -37.28 -36.13 -38.02
C GLY A 58 -38.06 -35.08 -37.21
N ALA A 59 -37.55 -33.85 -37.11
CA ALA A 59 -38.19 -32.70 -36.49
C ALA A 59 -38.25 -31.58 -37.53
N ALA A 60 -39.42 -31.46 -38.16
CA ALA A 60 -39.77 -30.28 -38.91
C ALA A 60 -39.74 -29.05 -37.97
N ALA A 61 -39.23 -27.94 -38.51
CA ALA A 61 -39.33 -26.57 -38.01
C ALA A 61 -38.40 -26.17 -36.83
N SER A 62 -37.14 -25.87 -37.14
CA SER A 62 -36.58 -24.54 -36.81
C SER A 62 -35.48 -24.16 -37.81
N GLY A 63 -35.70 -23.04 -38.53
CA GLY A 63 -34.88 -22.58 -39.64
C GLY A 63 -33.54 -21.95 -39.23
N GLY A 64 -32.68 -22.70 -38.57
CA GLY A 64 -31.25 -22.38 -38.50
C GLY A 64 -30.51 -23.18 -39.55
N LYS A 65 -29.93 -22.51 -40.58
CA LYS A 65 -28.94 -23.17 -41.44
C LYS A 65 -27.79 -23.61 -40.53
N SER A 66 -27.70 -24.91 -40.25
CA SER A 66 -26.63 -25.47 -39.43
C SER A 66 -25.29 -25.13 -40.08
N ASP A 67 -24.45 -24.35 -39.40
CA ASP A 67 -23.13 -23.98 -39.92
C ASP A 67 -22.29 -25.26 -40.13
N PRO A 68 -21.84 -25.55 -41.37
CA PRO A 68 -21.00 -26.71 -41.66
C PRO A 68 -19.79 -26.82 -40.73
N LYS A 69 -19.24 -25.69 -40.29
CA LYS A 69 -18.11 -25.64 -39.36
C LYS A 69 -18.44 -26.17 -37.98
N LEU A 70 -19.63 -25.85 -37.46
CA LEU A 70 -20.08 -26.30 -36.15
C LEU A 70 -20.34 -27.82 -36.12
N ILE A 71 -20.84 -28.36 -37.23
CA ILE A 71 -21.02 -29.82 -37.39
C ILE A 71 -19.66 -30.51 -37.43
N ALA A 72 -18.73 -30.02 -38.26
CA ALA A 72 -17.37 -30.56 -38.35
C ALA A 72 -16.64 -30.50 -37.00
N GLN A 73 -16.82 -29.41 -36.24
CA GLN A 73 -16.27 -29.25 -34.89
C GLN A 73 -16.84 -30.29 -33.91
N LYS A 74 -18.15 -30.53 -33.94
CA LYS A 74 -18.79 -31.55 -33.08
C LYS A 74 -18.33 -32.97 -33.44
N SER A 75 -18.24 -33.28 -34.72
CA SER A 75 -17.69 -34.54 -35.23
C SER A 75 -16.24 -34.74 -34.79
N LEU A 76 -15.42 -33.70 -34.89
CA LEU A 76 -14.04 -33.71 -34.42
C LEU A 76 -13.95 -33.91 -32.90
N ALA A 77 -14.79 -33.22 -32.12
CA ALA A 77 -14.83 -33.35 -30.66
C ALA A 77 -15.13 -34.79 -30.19
N GLN A 78 -15.96 -35.53 -30.93
CA GLN A 78 -16.26 -36.95 -30.63
C GLN A 78 -15.10 -37.90 -30.94
N ARG A 79 -14.19 -37.50 -31.84
CA ARG A 79 -13.06 -38.30 -32.31
C ARG A 79 -11.75 -37.97 -31.59
N VAL A 80 -11.77 -36.95 -30.73
CA VAL A 80 -10.66 -36.52 -29.89
C VAL A 80 -10.89 -37.01 -28.47
N SER A 81 -9.94 -37.75 -27.91
CA SER A 81 -9.94 -38.16 -26.51
C SER A 81 -8.68 -37.68 -25.82
N VAL A 82 -8.83 -37.20 -24.59
CA VAL A 82 -7.73 -36.65 -23.79
C VAL A 82 -7.72 -37.35 -22.44
N ALA A 83 -6.62 -38.06 -22.17
CA ALA A 83 -6.38 -38.72 -20.90
C ALA A 83 -5.24 -38.00 -20.17
N ALA A 84 -5.47 -37.59 -18.94
CA ALA A 84 -4.44 -37.00 -18.08
C ALA A 84 -4.07 -38.00 -16.98
N ASP A 85 -2.78 -38.16 -16.72
CA ASP A 85 -2.29 -38.85 -15.54
C ASP A 85 -2.08 -37.82 -14.41
N GLU A 86 -2.95 -37.90 -13.40
CA GLU A 86 -2.98 -36.95 -12.29
C GLU A 86 -1.71 -36.98 -11.41
N THR A 87 -0.91 -38.05 -11.51
CA THR A 87 0.33 -38.20 -10.72
C THR A 87 1.56 -37.73 -11.48
N SER A 88 1.59 -37.91 -12.82
CA SER A 88 2.74 -37.57 -13.66
C SER A 88 2.62 -36.23 -14.39
N PHE A 89 1.49 -35.52 -14.27
CA PHE A 89 1.18 -34.27 -14.99
C PHE A 89 1.29 -34.38 -16.52
N VAL A 90 1.25 -35.62 -17.05
CA VAL A 90 1.30 -35.90 -18.49
C VAL A 90 -0.11 -35.97 -19.05
N THR A 91 -0.36 -35.25 -20.14
CA THR A 91 -1.62 -35.31 -20.88
C THR A 91 -1.39 -35.99 -22.23
N THR A 92 -2.14 -37.07 -22.48
CA THR A 92 -2.11 -37.82 -23.73
C THR A 92 -3.32 -37.43 -24.59
N LEU A 93 -3.04 -36.96 -25.80
CA LEU A 93 -4.04 -36.67 -26.82
C LEU A 93 -4.13 -37.84 -27.80
N ALA A 94 -5.33 -38.39 -27.97
CA ALA A 94 -5.64 -39.40 -28.96
C ALA A 94 -6.65 -38.86 -29.98
N VAL A 95 -6.37 -39.04 -31.27
CA VAL A 95 -7.22 -38.59 -32.38
C VAL A 95 -7.54 -39.78 -33.27
N SER A 96 -8.83 -39.94 -33.60
CA SER A 96 -9.30 -40.98 -34.51
C SER A 96 -9.67 -40.40 -35.88
N ALA A 97 -9.07 -40.93 -36.94
CA ALA A 97 -9.41 -40.63 -38.32
C ALA A 97 -9.35 -41.89 -39.20
N GLU A 98 -9.93 -41.84 -40.39
CA GLU A 98 -9.99 -42.96 -41.34
C GLU A 98 -8.61 -43.36 -41.88
N THR A 99 -7.70 -42.38 -42.00
CA THR A 99 -6.32 -42.61 -42.44
C THR A 99 -5.32 -42.18 -41.38
N THR A 100 -4.22 -42.93 -41.28
CA THR A 100 -3.12 -42.65 -40.36
C THR A 100 -2.53 -41.25 -40.58
N GLY A 101 -2.35 -40.84 -41.84
CA GLY A 101 -1.83 -39.51 -42.18
C GLY A 101 -2.75 -38.39 -41.69
N LYS A 102 -4.07 -38.53 -41.87
CA LYS A 102 -5.04 -37.53 -41.42
C LYS A 102 -5.10 -37.43 -39.89
N ALA A 103 -5.03 -38.56 -39.18
CA ALA A 103 -4.98 -38.56 -37.72
C ALA A 103 -3.74 -37.82 -37.17
N ILE A 104 -2.58 -38.04 -37.79
CA ILE A 104 -1.32 -37.34 -37.42
C ILE A 104 -1.45 -35.84 -37.69
N LEU A 105 -1.91 -35.44 -38.87
CA LEU A 105 -2.09 -34.03 -39.22
C LEU A 105 -3.06 -33.31 -38.28
N ILE A 106 -4.21 -33.92 -37.99
CA ILE A 106 -5.20 -33.35 -37.04
C ILE A 106 -4.60 -33.23 -35.64
N SER A 107 -3.87 -34.24 -35.16
CA SER A 107 -3.25 -34.18 -33.83
C SER A 107 -2.19 -33.07 -33.71
N GLN A 108 -1.36 -32.88 -34.76
CA GLN A 108 -0.36 -31.80 -34.80
C GLN A 108 -1.04 -30.42 -34.84
N ALA A 109 -2.09 -30.28 -35.64
CA ALA A 109 -2.88 -29.05 -35.72
C ALA A 109 -3.54 -28.72 -34.37
N ILE A 110 -4.09 -29.71 -33.66
CA ILE A 110 -4.66 -29.52 -32.31
C ILE A 110 -3.60 -29.03 -31.32
N VAL A 111 -2.40 -29.64 -31.32
CA VAL A 111 -1.31 -29.21 -30.41
C VAL A 111 -0.88 -27.77 -30.70
N LYS A 112 -0.72 -27.41 -31.98
CA LYS A 112 -0.37 -26.05 -32.40
C LYS A 112 -1.46 -25.04 -32.00
N ALA A 113 -2.72 -25.33 -32.34
CA ALA A 113 -3.84 -24.47 -31.98
C ALA A 113 -4.02 -24.32 -30.46
N PHE A 114 -3.74 -25.38 -29.69
CA PHE A 114 -3.73 -25.33 -28.24
C PHE A 114 -2.62 -24.41 -27.68
N GLN A 115 -1.41 -24.49 -28.21
CA GLN A 115 -0.31 -23.60 -27.80
C GLN A 115 -0.65 -22.13 -28.06
N GLU A 116 -1.19 -21.82 -29.24
CA GLU A 116 -1.59 -20.45 -29.59
C GLU A 116 -2.77 -19.94 -28.74
N GLU A 117 -3.79 -20.77 -28.49
CA GLU A 117 -4.92 -20.41 -27.62
C GLU A 117 -4.47 -20.22 -26.17
N LEU A 118 -3.57 -21.09 -25.68
CA LEU A 118 -3.00 -20.96 -24.35
C LEU A 118 -2.21 -19.66 -24.21
N ALA A 119 -1.34 -19.34 -25.17
CA ALA A 119 -0.60 -18.08 -25.19
C ALA A 119 -1.54 -16.86 -25.22
N THR A 120 -2.62 -16.92 -26.00
CA THR A 120 -3.62 -15.85 -26.07
C THR A 120 -4.38 -15.69 -24.75
N ALA A 121 -4.80 -16.80 -24.13
CA ALA A 121 -5.51 -16.80 -22.86
C ALA A 121 -4.63 -16.30 -21.70
N GLU A 122 -3.35 -16.69 -21.68
CA GLU A 122 -2.36 -16.22 -20.70
C GLU A 122 -2.09 -14.73 -20.89
N ALA A 123 -1.88 -14.25 -22.12
CA ALA A 123 -1.70 -12.83 -22.41
C ALA A 123 -2.92 -11.97 -22.00
N ALA A 124 -4.14 -12.43 -22.27
CA ALA A 124 -5.36 -11.76 -21.85
C ALA A 124 -5.58 -11.81 -20.32
N GLY A 125 -5.08 -12.84 -19.64
CA GLY A 125 -5.04 -12.92 -18.18
C GLY A 125 -4.06 -11.91 -17.59
N ALA A 126 -2.84 -11.86 -18.12
CA ALA A 126 -1.79 -10.93 -17.71
C ALA A 126 -2.21 -9.46 -17.93
N GLY A 127 -2.80 -9.14 -19.09
CA GLY A 127 -3.30 -7.79 -19.37
C GLY A 127 -4.34 -7.31 -18.35
N ARG A 128 -5.34 -8.15 -18.02
CA ARG A 128 -6.33 -7.81 -16.98
C ARG A 128 -5.72 -7.62 -15.59
N ALA A 129 -4.72 -8.42 -15.25
CA ALA A 129 -4.00 -8.28 -13.99
C ALA A 129 -3.16 -6.98 -13.97
N ALA A 130 -2.53 -6.63 -15.08
CA ALA A 130 -1.78 -5.37 -15.24
C ALA A 130 -2.70 -4.15 -15.10
N ASP A 131 -3.86 -4.14 -15.77
CA ASP A 131 -4.84 -3.04 -15.67
C ASP A 131 -5.36 -2.87 -14.23
N ALA A 132 -5.65 -3.98 -13.54
CA ALA A 132 -6.09 -3.95 -12.15
C ALA A 132 -4.99 -3.40 -11.22
N LEU A 133 -3.73 -3.77 -11.48
CA LEU A 133 -2.57 -3.31 -10.73
C LEU A 133 -2.28 -1.82 -10.97
N GLU A 134 -2.35 -1.36 -12.21
CA GLU A 134 -2.22 0.05 -12.57
C GLU A 134 -3.33 0.88 -11.92
N GLY A 135 -4.59 0.43 -11.99
CA GLY A 135 -5.71 1.08 -11.32
C GLY A 135 -5.49 1.20 -9.81
N ARG A 136 -4.97 0.15 -9.16
CA ARG A 136 -4.65 0.15 -7.73
C ARG A 136 -3.50 1.10 -7.41
N LEU A 137 -2.43 1.10 -8.19
CA LEU A 137 -1.30 2.02 -8.04
C LEU A 137 -1.73 3.47 -8.24
N GLY A 138 -2.60 3.74 -9.21
CA GLY A 138 -3.19 5.06 -9.44
C GLY A 138 -4.00 5.55 -8.24
N GLN A 139 -4.79 4.67 -7.62
CA GLN A 139 -5.51 5.01 -6.39
C GLN A 139 -4.56 5.30 -5.21
N LEU A 140 -3.58 4.41 -4.98
CA LEU A 140 -2.59 4.60 -3.92
C LEU A 140 -1.80 5.90 -4.11
N LYS A 141 -1.42 6.24 -5.35
CA LYS A 141 -0.75 7.50 -5.68
C LYS A 141 -1.61 8.72 -5.32
N ARG A 142 -2.90 8.70 -5.67
CA ARG A 142 -3.83 9.79 -5.30
C ARG A 142 -3.97 9.90 -3.78
N ASP A 143 -4.03 8.78 -3.08
CA ASP A 143 -4.14 8.76 -1.62
C ASP A 143 -2.88 9.35 -0.95
N VAL A 144 -1.69 9.05 -1.48
CA VAL A 144 -0.42 9.64 -1.03
C VAL A 144 -0.42 11.15 -1.28
N GLN A 145 -0.76 11.59 -2.49
CA GLN A 145 -0.81 13.02 -2.83
C GLN A 145 -1.79 13.79 -1.95
N ALA A 146 -2.98 13.24 -1.70
CA ALA A 146 -3.97 13.85 -0.83
C ALA A 146 -3.48 13.94 0.64
N ALA A 147 -2.74 12.94 1.13
CA ALA A 147 -2.17 12.97 2.47
C ALA A 147 -1.01 13.97 2.59
N GLU A 148 -0.12 14.02 1.60
CA GLU A 148 0.96 15.01 1.52
C GLU A 148 0.42 16.45 1.42
N GLU A 149 -0.63 16.66 0.61
CA GLU A 149 -1.29 17.97 0.50
C GLU A 149 -1.94 18.39 1.83
N LYS A 150 -2.53 17.45 2.58
CA LYS A 150 -3.02 17.73 3.94
C LYS A 150 -1.90 18.18 4.86
N VAL A 151 -0.76 17.50 4.87
CA VAL A 151 0.43 17.90 5.66
C VAL A 151 0.85 19.33 5.29
N GLU A 152 1.02 19.63 4.00
CA GLU A 152 1.47 20.95 3.55
C GLU A 152 0.43 22.05 3.76
N SER A 153 -0.86 21.74 3.61
CA SER A 153 -1.94 22.69 3.95
C SER A 153 -1.96 23.00 5.44
N TYR A 154 -1.77 22.00 6.30
CA TYR A 154 -1.74 22.14 7.74
C TYR A 154 -0.52 22.93 8.21
N ARG A 155 0.66 22.67 7.64
CA ARG A 155 1.87 23.47 7.88
C ARG A 155 1.66 24.95 7.55
N ARG A 156 1.01 25.23 6.41
CA ARG A 156 0.69 26.60 5.98
C ARG A 156 -0.34 27.28 6.87
N SER A 157 -1.44 26.60 7.23
CA SER A 157 -2.51 27.20 8.04
C SER A 157 -2.08 27.49 9.48
N HIS A 158 -1.18 26.68 10.04
CA HIS A 158 -0.66 26.84 11.40
C HIS A 158 0.71 27.54 11.46
N ASN A 159 1.21 28.10 10.34
CA ASN A 159 2.53 28.75 10.24
C ASN A 159 3.67 27.91 10.86
N LEU A 160 3.58 26.58 10.76
CA LEU A 160 4.59 25.64 11.28
C LEU A 160 5.77 25.57 10.30
N SER A 161 6.43 26.71 10.11
CA SER A 161 7.65 26.81 9.34
C SER A 161 8.83 26.50 10.25
N ALA A 162 9.20 25.22 10.32
CA ALA A 162 10.41 24.80 11.01
C ALA A 162 11.64 25.30 10.25
N SER A 163 12.31 26.32 10.78
CA SER A 163 13.70 26.62 10.40
C SER A 163 14.59 25.67 11.20
N ASN A 164 15.24 24.71 10.55
CA ASN A 164 16.19 23.77 11.14
C ASN A 164 15.64 22.80 12.21
N GLY A 165 14.36 22.43 12.14
CA GLY A 165 13.77 21.44 13.05
C GLY A 165 13.45 21.96 14.46
N GLN A 166 13.63 23.26 14.71
CA GLN A 166 13.29 23.91 15.98
C GLN A 166 12.20 24.97 15.75
N LEU A 167 11.24 25.07 16.68
CA LEU A 167 10.19 26.08 16.62
C LEU A 167 10.80 27.47 16.73
N VAL A 168 10.40 28.39 15.86
CA VAL A 168 10.76 29.81 15.96
C VAL A 168 10.39 30.35 17.34
N SER A 169 9.23 29.95 17.86
CA SER A 169 8.78 30.30 19.22
C SER A 169 9.71 29.80 20.32
N SER A 170 10.35 28.62 20.16
CA SER A 170 11.35 28.13 21.11
C SER A 170 12.64 28.96 21.11
N GLN A 171 13.11 29.39 19.93
CA GLN A 171 14.29 30.25 19.80
C GLN A 171 14.04 31.63 20.42
N THR A 172 12.87 32.21 20.13
CA THR A 172 12.44 33.48 20.72
C THR A 172 12.32 33.39 22.25
N MET A 173 11.87 32.25 22.78
CA MET A 173 11.74 32.03 24.22
C MET A 173 13.09 31.99 24.94
N THR A 174 14.10 31.34 24.36
CA THR A 174 15.48 31.37 24.89
C THR A 174 16.07 32.77 24.86
N GLN A 175 15.87 33.52 23.76
CA GLN A 175 16.32 34.90 23.65
C GLN A 175 15.66 35.80 24.71
N LEU A 176 14.34 35.67 24.89
CA LEU A 176 13.58 36.47 25.85
C LEU A 176 13.94 36.15 27.30
N ASN A 177 14.25 34.88 27.62
CA ASN A 177 14.78 34.50 28.93
C ASN A 177 16.12 35.17 29.23
N SER A 178 17.00 35.29 28.24
CA SER A 178 18.27 36.02 28.39
C SER A 178 18.02 37.50 28.67
N GLU A 179 17.13 38.13 27.90
CA GLU A 179 16.76 39.54 28.08
C GLU A 179 16.08 39.81 29.44
N ILE A 180 15.24 38.88 29.92
CA ILE A 180 14.64 38.94 31.27
C ILE A 180 15.73 38.86 32.33
N GLY A 181 16.71 37.97 32.20
CA GLY A 181 17.84 37.88 33.14
C GLY A 181 18.64 39.18 33.21
N GLU A 182 18.93 39.79 32.07
CA GLU A 182 19.59 41.10 32.00
C GLU A 182 18.71 42.22 32.59
N ALA A 183 17.40 42.21 32.34
CA ALA A 183 16.47 43.17 32.92
C ALA A 183 16.37 43.03 34.45
N GLN A 184 16.34 41.79 34.97
CA GLN A 184 16.37 41.52 36.41
C GLN A 184 17.66 42.05 37.04
N SER A 185 18.81 41.81 36.40
CA SER A 185 20.10 42.36 36.86
C SER A 185 20.07 43.89 36.94
N ARG A 186 19.49 44.57 35.94
CA ARG A 186 19.31 46.03 35.94
C ARG A 186 18.38 46.51 37.05
N VAL A 187 17.28 45.80 37.33
CA VAL A 187 16.39 46.11 38.46
C VAL A 187 17.13 45.99 39.79
N ILE A 188 17.87 44.89 40.00
CA ILE A 188 18.64 44.66 41.24
C ILE A 188 19.67 45.77 41.43
N ALA A 189 20.40 46.14 40.37
CA ALA A 189 21.38 47.22 40.44
C ALA A 189 20.71 48.58 40.75
N ALA A 190 19.62 48.93 40.06
CA ALA A 190 18.91 50.19 40.28
C ALA A 190 18.27 50.26 41.68
N GLN A 191 17.72 49.15 42.16
CA GLN A 191 17.18 49.01 43.52
C GLN A 191 18.28 49.21 44.56
N ALA A 192 19.42 48.52 44.42
CA ALA A 192 20.57 48.67 45.31
C ALA A 192 21.09 50.12 45.35
N SER A 193 21.21 50.78 44.19
CA SER A 193 21.63 52.20 44.12
C SER A 193 20.61 53.14 44.78
N TYR A 194 19.31 52.92 44.58
CA TYR A 194 18.25 53.70 45.22
C TYR A 194 18.25 53.51 46.75
N ASP A 195 18.29 52.26 47.22
CA ASP A 195 18.27 51.92 48.65
C ASP A 195 19.52 52.44 49.36
N ALA A 196 20.69 52.33 48.73
CA ALA A 196 21.93 52.90 49.26
C ALA A 196 21.85 54.43 49.38
N LEU A 197 21.27 55.12 48.39
CA LEU A 197 21.14 56.58 48.41
C LEU A 197 20.14 57.04 49.50
N VAL A 198 19.04 56.32 49.67
CA VAL A 198 18.04 56.60 50.72
C VAL A 198 18.61 56.32 52.12
N ALA A 199 19.33 55.21 52.29
CA ALA A 199 19.94 54.82 53.56
C ALA A 199 21.06 55.78 54.00
N SER A 200 21.89 56.26 53.07
CA SER A 200 22.94 57.25 53.36
C SER A 200 22.35 58.62 53.77
N GLY A 201 21.18 58.97 53.25
CA GLY A 201 20.54 60.26 53.55
C GLY A 201 21.38 61.48 53.12
N VAL A 202 20.97 62.67 53.53
CA VAL A 202 21.59 63.94 53.09
C VAL A 202 23.06 64.07 53.53
N ASN A 203 23.47 63.40 54.61
CA ASN A 203 24.81 63.54 55.20
C ASN A 203 25.70 62.28 55.08
N GLY A 204 25.20 61.13 54.63
CA GLY A 204 25.99 59.90 54.51
C GLY A 204 26.85 59.85 53.25
N ALA A 205 27.95 59.11 53.29
CA ALA A 205 28.78 58.86 52.13
C ALA A 205 28.00 58.06 51.08
N ASN A 206 27.97 58.54 49.83
CA ASN A 206 27.35 57.81 48.73
C ASN A 206 28.37 56.82 48.16
N PRO A 207 28.03 55.52 48.04
CA PRO A 207 28.96 54.53 47.51
C PRO A 207 29.11 54.57 45.99
N ASP A 208 28.19 55.23 45.27
CA ASP A 208 28.20 55.27 43.80
C ASP A 208 28.88 56.55 43.27
N PRO A 209 30.10 56.46 42.70
CA PRO A 209 30.86 57.62 42.22
C PRO A 209 30.20 58.34 41.04
N ALA A 210 29.24 57.70 40.36
CA ALA A 210 28.47 58.32 39.28
C ALA A 210 27.33 59.21 39.78
N VAL A 211 26.88 59.04 41.03
CA VAL A 211 25.67 59.66 41.62
C VAL A 211 25.95 61.08 42.15
N SER A 212 26.69 61.84 41.33
CA SER A 212 26.86 63.29 41.38
C SER A 212 28.04 63.79 42.22
N ALA A 213 29.13 64.12 41.52
CA ALA A 213 30.22 64.95 42.05
C ALA A 213 29.70 66.25 42.70
N ALA A 214 28.55 66.78 42.26
CA ALA A 214 27.93 67.96 42.85
C ALA A 214 27.49 67.75 44.32
N LEU A 215 26.97 66.56 44.65
CA LEU A 215 26.62 66.20 46.03
C LEU A 215 27.85 66.16 46.93
N SER A 216 28.97 65.62 46.42
CA SER A 216 30.25 65.64 47.14
C SER A 216 30.75 67.06 47.36
N ILE A 217 30.79 67.88 46.31
CA ILE A 217 31.25 69.27 46.37
C ILE A 217 30.41 70.09 47.37
N LEU A 218 29.08 69.95 47.34
CA LEU A 218 28.19 70.65 48.28
C LEU A 218 28.39 70.18 49.72
N ARG A 219 28.65 68.88 49.95
CA ARG A 219 29.00 68.34 51.28
C ARG A 219 30.33 68.88 51.78
N ASP A 220 31.37 68.85 50.95
CA ASP A 220 32.69 69.33 51.32
C ASP A 220 32.64 70.82 51.67
N LYS A 221 31.86 71.60 50.91
CA LYS A 221 31.60 73.02 51.19
C LYS A 221 30.82 73.21 52.50
N ALA A 222 29.79 72.41 52.76
CA ALA A 222 29.02 72.47 54.01
C ALA A 222 29.88 72.11 55.23
N ASN A 223 30.71 71.06 55.13
CA ASN A 223 31.62 70.63 56.18
C ASN A 223 32.71 71.68 56.44
N GLY A 224 33.27 72.28 55.39
CA GLY A 224 34.25 73.37 55.52
C GLY A 224 33.65 74.62 56.18
N LEU A 225 32.44 75.02 55.79
CA LEU A 225 31.72 76.13 56.44
C LEU A 225 31.41 75.82 57.90
N ARG A 226 31.04 74.57 58.23
CA ARG A 226 30.79 74.15 59.60
C ARG A 226 32.05 74.25 60.47
N GLN A 227 33.19 73.75 59.98
CA GLN A 227 34.48 73.86 60.67
C GLN A 227 34.90 75.33 60.88
N GLN A 228 34.65 76.21 59.90
CA GLN A 228 34.90 77.65 60.03
C GLN A 228 33.98 78.31 61.07
N ILE A 229 32.70 77.94 61.11
CA ILE A 229 31.77 78.41 62.14
C ILE A 229 32.26 77.95 63.52
N ASP A 230 32.61 76.69 63.67
CA ASP A 230 33.04 76.10 64.95
C ASP A 230 34.32 76.77 65.47
N SER A 231 35.34 76.93 64.62
CA SER A 231 36.59 77.62 64.97
C SER A 231 36.40 79.10 65.31
N GLN A 232 35.63 79.85 64.51
CA GLN A 232 35.39 81.27 64.77
C GLN A 232 34.48 81.50 65.98
N SER A 233 33.60 80.55 66.32
CA SER A 233 32.72 80.65 67.49
C SER A 233 33.48 80.55 68.82
N MET A 234 34.70 80.01 68.82
CA MET A 234 35.58 79.99 70.00
C MET A 234 36.15 81.38 70.31
N THR A 235 36.24 82.27 69.32
CA THR A 235 36.82 83.62 69.47
C THR A 235 35.75 84.71 69.46
N PHE A 236 34.70 84.56 68.66
CA PHE A 236 33.66 85.56 68.46
C PHE A 236 32.33 85.10 69.04
N GLY A 237 31.61 86.02 69.70
CA GLY A 237 30.29 85.73 70.25
C GLY A 237 29.22 85.43 69.17
N PRO A 238 28.09 84.80 69.54
CA PRO A 238 27.08 84.32 68.58
C PRO A 238 26.44 85.40 67.69
N ARG A 239 26.50 86.67 68.10
CA ARG A 239 25.93 87.82 67.38
C ARG A 239 26.95 88.58 66.52
N HIS A 240 28.20 88.12 66.45
CA HIS A 240 29.23 88.79 65.66
C HIS A 240 28.89 88.72 64.15
N PRO A 241 29.09 89.80 63.37
CA PRO A 241 28.71 89.84 61.95
C PRO A 241 29.30 88.71 61.10
N THR A 242 30.54 88.26 61.39
CA THR A 242 31.19 87.17 60.65
C THR A 242 30.51 85.82 60.88
N ILE A 243 30.11 85.51 62.11
CA ILE A 243 29.38 84.27 62.45
C ILE A 243 28.01 84.26 61.79
N VAL A 244 27.32 85.40 61.79
CA VAL A 244 26.01 85.53 61.11
C VAL A 244 26.17 85.27 59.62
N ARG A 245 27.18 85.86 58.96
CA ARG A 245 27.46 85.61 57.53
C ARG A 245 27.74 84.13 57.24
N LEU A 246 28.65 83.51 57.99
CA LEU A 246 28.99 82.09 57.79
C LEU A 246 27.78 81.17 58.02
N ARG A 247 26.94 81.46 59.02
CA ARG A 247 25.68 80.73 59.24
C ARG A 247 24.70 80.88 58.08
N THR A 248 24.54 82.08 57.52
CA THR A 248 23.68 82.29 56.35
C THR A 248 24.19 81.57 55.10
N GLU A 249 25.51 81.55 54.89
CA GLU A 249 26.15 80.79 53.80
C GLU A 249 25.97 79.28 54.01
N PHE A 250 26.15 78.79 55.25
CA PHE A 250 25.94 77.39 55.59
C PHE A 250 24.49 76.95 55.38
N GLU A 251 23.50 77.76 55.76
CA GLU A 251 22.08 77.42 55.52
C GLU A 251 21.77 77.41 54.01
N THR A 252 22.33 78.36 53.25
CA THR A 252 22.17 78.39 51.79
C THR A 252 22.74 77.12 51.15
N VAL A 253 23.98 76.74 51.48
CA VAL A 253 24.60 75.52 50.96
C VAL A 253 23.86 74.27 51.44
N SER A 254 23.37 74.24 52.67
CA SER A 254 22.58 73.12 53.21
C SER A 254 21.24 72.97 52.49
N SER A 255 20.59 74.08 52.13
CA SER A 255 19.34 74.05 51.33
C SER A 255 19.59 73.53 49.91
N GLN A 256 20.68 73.95 49.28
CA GLN A 256 21.11 73.47 47.96
C GLN A 256 21.45 71.97 48.01
N LEU A 257 22.13 71.52 49.08
CA LEU A 257 22.46 70.12 49.31
C LEU A 257 21.19 69.26 49.43
N ARG A 258 20.19 69.70 50.21
CA ARG A 258 18.90 68.99 50.34
C ARG A 258 18.15 68.93 49.00
N ALA A 259 18.15 70.02 48.23
CA ALA A 259 17.51 70.08 46.92
C ALA A 259 18.19 69.14 45.91
N GLU A 260 19.52 69.14 45.83
CA GLU A 260 20.26 68.26 44.92
C GLU A 260 20.16 66.79 45.34
N PHE A 261 20.14 66.51 46.65
CA PHE A 261 19.86 65.17 47.16
C PHE A 261 18.47 64.68 46.72
N SER A 262 17.42 65.49 46.92
CA SER A 262 16.06 65.15 46.49
C SER A 262 15.97 64.91 44.98
N ARG A 263 16.63 65.75 44.17
CA ARG A 263 16.71 65.58 42.70
C ARG A 263 17.39 64.27 42.32
N THR A 264 18.46 63.91 43.02
CA THR A 264 19.24 62.69 42.79
C THR A 264 18.43 61.45 43.16
N VAL A 265 17.75 61.45 44.31
CA VAL A 265 16.81 60.39 44.72
C VAL A 265 15.68 60.24 43.72
N GLY A 266 15.11 61.35 43.23
CA GLY A 266 14.08 61.32 42.20
C GLY A 266 14.56 60.69 40.90
N THR A 267 15.81 60.95 40.49
CA THR A 267 16.43 60.34 39.31
C THR A 267 16.67 58.84 39.51
N ALA A 268 17.18 58.44 40.68
CA ALA A 268 17.39 57.03 41.02
C ALA A 268 16.06 56.25 41.04
N LYS A 269 15.01 56.84 41.63
CA LYS A 269 13.65 56.28 41.61
C LYS A 269 13.11 56.11 40.19
N ALA A 270 13.25 57.14 39.34
CA ALA A 270 12.82 57.06 37.95
C ALA A 270 13.56 55.97 37.16
N ASN A 271 14.85 55.76 37.42
CA ASN A 271 15.63 54.68 36.81
C ASN A 271 15.16 53.29 37.27
N LEU A 272 14.86 53.13 38.56
CA LEU A 272 14.27 51.91 39.13
C LEU A 272 12.89 51.64 38.51
N ASP A 273 12.02 52.64 38.46
CA ASP A 273 10.67 52.51 37.88
C ASP A 273 10.76 52.13 36.39
N LYS A 274 11.70 52.71 35.64
CA LYS A 274 11.98 52.34 34.25
C LYS A 274 12.46 50.89 34.11
N ALA A 275 13.38 50.45 34.98
CA ALA A 275 13.88 49.07 34.97
C ALA A 275 12.76 48.07 35.28
N ASN A 276 11.91 48.38 36.27
CA ASN A 276 10.74 47.58 36.62
C ASN A 276 9.71 47.51 35.50
N ALA A 277 9.40 48.63 34.86
CA ALA A 277 8.49 48.66 33.71
C ALA A 277 9.03 47.81 32.54
N SER A 278 10.34 47.88 32.28
CA SER A 278 10.99 47.03 31.27
C SER A 278 10.86 45.55 31.62
N LEU A 279 11.16 45.16 32.87
CA LEU A 279 11.03 43.77 33.32
C LEU A 279 9.59 43.27 33.22
N ALA A 280 8.61 44.08 33.65
CA ALA A 280 7.19 43.75 33.56
C ALA A 280 6.74 43.53 32.11
N SER A 281 7.19 44.39 31.18
CA SER A 281 6.88 44.25 29.75
C SER A 281 7.47 43.00 29.13
N LEU A 282 8.72 42.65 29.45
CA LEU A 282 9.38 41.43 28.97
C LEU A 282 8.70 40.18 29.55
N THR A 283 8.33 40.21 30.83
CA THR A 283 7.61 39.12 31.50
C THR A 283 6.21 38.92 30.91
N ALA A 284 5.49 39.99 30.59
CA ALA A 284 4.20 39.90 29.91
C ALA A 284 4.33 39.25 28.52
N ARG A 285 5.30 39.72 27.71
CA ARG A 285 5.61 39.12 26.40
C ARG A 285 5.97 37.63 26.51
N MET A 286 6.67 37.24 27.58
CA MET A 286 7.04 35.85 27.84
C MET A 286 5.81 34.98 28.16
N ASN A 287 4.86 35.51 28.92
CA ASN A 287 3.61 34.80 29.21
C ASN A 287 2.75 34.66 27.95
N ASP A 288 2.67 35.69 27.12
CA ASP A 288 1.96 35.64 25.83
C ASP A 288 2.61 34.60 24.89
N LEU A 289 3.94 34.60 24.80
CA LEU A 289 4.68 33.62 24.01
C LEU A 289 4.47 32.20 24.54
N LYS A 290 4.45 32.00 25.85
CA LYS A 290 4.21 30.69 26.47
C LYS A 290 2.84 30.12 26.09
N ASN A 291 1.80 30.95 26.03
CA ASN A 291 0.47 30.52 25.58
C ASN A 291 0.49 30.09 24.10
N ASN A 292 1.20 30.83 23.25
CA ASN A 292 1.37 30.47 21.84
C ASN A 292 2.19 29.17 21.66
N VAL A 293 3.18 28.91 22.51
CA VAL A 293 3.97 27.67 22.47
C VAL A 293 3.12 26.43 22.76
N PHE A 294 2.14 26.51 23.66
CA PHE A 294 1.25 25.38 23.93
C PHE A 294 0.36 25.05 22.72
N THR A 295 -0.21 26.06 22.08
CA THR A 295 -1.01 25.89 20.85
C THR A 295 -0.14 25.38 19.69
N ASP A 296 1.10 25.86 19.59
CA ASP A 296 2.05 25.36 18.59
C ASP A 296 2.40 23.88 18.85
N SER A 297 2.59 23.50 20.12
CA SER A 297 2.93 22.12 20.50
C SER A 297 1.80 21.14 20.16
N GLU A 298 0.54 21.51 20.42
CA GLU A 298 -0.62 20.73 20.01
C GLU A 298 -0.69 20.60 18.47
N SER A 299 -0.47 21.72 17.77
CA SER A 299 -0.42 21.74 16.31
C SER A 299 0.73 20.86 15.77
N GLN A 300 1.88 20.82 16.44
CA GLN A 300 2.98 19.92 16.07
C GLN A 300 2.63 18.44 16.25
N VAL A 301 1.91 18.07 17.31
CA VAL A 301 1.49 16.69 17.53
C VAL A 301 0.55 16.25 16.40
N ALA A 302 -0.43 17.09 16.06
CA ALA A 302 -1.33 16.86 14.94
C ALA A 302 -0.57 16.79 13.59
N LEU A 303 0.41 17.67 13.37
CA LEU A 303 1.27 17.61 12.18
C LEU A 303 2.03 16.29 12.09
N ARG A 304 2.64 15.81 13.19
CA ARG A 304 3.35 14.52 13.20
C ARG A 304 2.42 13.34 12.91
N GLU A 305 1.17 13.41 13.34
CA GLU A 305 0.17 12.40 13.01
C GLU A 305 -0.13 12.39 11.50
N LEU A 306 -0.35 13.55 10.89
CA LEU A 306 -0.55 13.68 9.45
C LEU A 306 0.68 13.21 8.65
N GLU A 307 1.88 13.56 9.11
CA GLU A 307 3.14 13.10 8.51
C GLU A 307 3.27 11.57 8.59
N ARG A 308 2.86 10.96 9.70
CA ARG A 308 2.87 9.52 9.89
C ARG A 308 1.85 8.81 9.00
N ASP A 309 0.65 9.37 8.81
CA ASP A 309 -0.34 8.87 7.85
C ASP A 309 0.20 8.96 6.41
N ALA A 310 0.77 10.10 6.02
CA ALA A 310 1.38 10.28 4.71
C ALA A 310 2.54 9.30 4.47
N ALA A 311 3.43 9.12 5.46
CA ALA A 311 4.53 8.16 5.39
C ALA A 311 4.03 6.71 5.29
N SER A 312 2.99 6.34 6.04
CA SER A 312 2.37 5.01 5.97
C SER A 312 1.80 4.73 4.58
N ARG A 313 1.03 5.67 4.02
CA ARG A 313 0.48 5.56 2.66
C ARG A 313 1.59 5.46 1.62
N ARG A 314 2.65 6.25 1.76
CA ARG A 314 3.81 6.22 0.86
C ARG A 314 4.51 4.85 0.90
N ALA A 315 4.74 4.30 2.08
CA ALA A 315 5.32 2.97 2.24
C ALA A 315 4.47 1.87 1.58
N VAL A 316 3.14 1.95 1.71
CA VAL A 316 2.23 1.01 1.02
C VAL A 316 2.35 1.18 -0.50
N TYR A 317 2.29 2.40 -1.02
CA TYR A 317 2.47 2.67 -2.45
C TYR A 317 3.81 2.13 -2.99
N GLU A 318 4.92 2.42 -2.31
CA GLU A 318 6.25 1.96 -2.69
C GLU A 318 6.37 0.43 -2.66
N SER A 319 5.79 -0.24 -1.65
CA SER A 319 5.78 -1.71 -1.57
C SER A 319 4.99 -2.34 -2.72
N PHE A 320 3.83 -1.78 -3.07
CA PHE A 320 3.02 -2.23 -4.21
C PHE A 320 3.72 -1.97 -5.54
N LEU A 321 4.38 -0.81 -5.69
CA LEU A 321 5.14 -0.47 -6.89
C LEU A 321 6.33 -1.42 -7.09
N SER A 322 7.05 -1.72 -6.01
CA SER A 322 8.14 -2.70 -6.03
C SER A 322 7.62 -4.09 -6.41
N ARG A 323 6.51 -4.53 -5.79
CA ARG A 323 5.90 -5.82 -6.11
C ARG A 323 5.41 -5.90 -7.55
N ALA A 324 4.86 -4.80 -8.07
CA ALA A 324 4.44 -4.69 -9.47
C ALA A 324 5.64 -4.87 -10.41
N ARG A 325 6.72 -4.14 -10.17
CA ARG A 325 7.97 -4.26 -10.96
C ARG A 325 8.52 -5.68 -10.93
N GLN A 326 8.53 -6.33 -9.77
CA GLN A 326 8.96 -7.73 -9.63
C GLN A 326 8.10 -8.71 -10.44
N ILE A 327 6.79 -8.48 -10.55
CA ILE A 327 5.89 -9.33 -11.35
C ILE A 327 6.16 -9.12 -12.83
N THR A 328 6.25 -7.87 -13.29
CA THR A 328 6.53 -7.54 -14.69
C THR A 328 7.90 -8.06 -15.15
N GLU A 329 8.94 -7.97 -14.30
CA GLU A 329 10.25 -8.56 -14.60
C GLU A 329 10.20 -10.09 -14.67
N ARG A 330 9.33 -10.75 -13.90
CA ARG A 330 9.14 -12.21 -13.96
C ARG A 330 8.35 -12.66 -15.19
N GLU A 331 7.38 -11.90 -15.66
CA GLU A 331 6.64 -12.22 -16.89
C GLU A 331 7.53 -12.22 -18.15
N GLN A 332 8.63 -11.47 -18.15
CA GLN A 332 9.63 -11.53 -19.24
C GLN A 332 10.45 -12.84 -19.26
N ILE A 333 10.41 -13.63 -18.17
CA ILE A 333 11.00 -14.96 -18.14
C ILE A 333 9.90 -15.92 -18.57
N ASP A 334 10.07 -16.55 -19.72
CA ASP A 334 9.09 -17.45 -20.35
C ASP A 334 8.62 -18.54 -19.36
N THR A 335 7.46 -18.32 -18.71
CA THR A 335 6.83 -19.28 -17.78
C THR A 335 5.87 -20.23 -18.50
N THR A 336 5.95 -20.34 -19.84
CA THR A 336 5.11 -21.28 -20.60
C THR A 336 5.45 -22.71 -20.20
N ASN A 337 4.79 -23.20 -19.16
CA ASN A 337 5.08 -24.46 -18.47
C ASN A 337 4.53 -25.69 -19.23
N VAL A 338 4.43 -25.61 -20.56
CA VAL A 338 3.85 -26.64 -21.42
C VAL A 338 4.86 -27.03 -22.50
N GLN A 339 5.44 -28.22 -22.34
CA GLN A 339 6.36 -28.80 -23.31
C GLN A 339 5.72 -29.99 -24.00
N VAL A 340 5.89 -30.09 -25.33
CA VAL A 340 5.48 -31.27 -26.09
C VAL A 340 6.48 -32.39 -25.82
N ILE A 341 6.04 -33.46 -25.16
CA ILE A 341 6.89 -34.60 -24.77
C ILE A 341 7.20 -35.49 -25.98
N SER A 342 6.19 -35.76 -26.82
CA SER A 342 6.32 -36.56 -28.03
C SER A 342 5.37 -36.09 -29.13
N THR A 343 5.82 -36.17 -30.38
CA THR A 343 4.97 -35.94 -31.55
C THR A 343 4.08 -37.15 -31.80
N ALA A 344 2.98 -36.97 -32.53
CA ALA A 344 2.05 -38.05 -32.82
C ALA A 344 2.72 -39.24 -33.55
N VAL A 345 2.55 -40.44 -33.00
CA VAL A 345 3.08 -41.70 -33.53
C VAL A 345 1.95 -42.50 -34.18
N PRO A 346 2.13 -43.05 -35.39
CA PRO A 346 1.13 -43.91 -36.02
C PRO A 346 0.85 -45.16 -35.18
N PRO A 347 -0.41 -45.59 -35.03
CA PRO A 347 -0.74 -46.78 -34.27
C PRO A 347 -0.22 -48.04 -34.98
N PRO A 348 0.26 -49.06 -34.24
CA PRO A 348 0.78 -50.30 -34.83
C PRO A 348 -0.30 -51.19 -35.46
N GLY A 349 -1.57 -50.80 -35.40
CA GLY A 349 -2.68 -51.52 -36.03
C GLY A 349 -3.99 -50.72 -35.96
N ARG A 350 -5.01 -51.18 -36.70
CA ARG A 350 -6.33 -50.55 -36.74
C ARG A 350 -6.99 -50.59 -35.36
N SER A 351 -7.40 -49.43 -34.84
CA SER A 351 -8.04 -49.29 -33.52
C SER A 351 -9.52 -49.68 -33.50
N TRP A 352 -10.22 -49.58 -34.64
CA TRP A 352 -11.65 -49.88 -34.77
C TRP A 352 -12.01 -50.31 -36.21
N PRO A 353 -12.84 -51.34 -36.47
CA PRO A 353 -13.62 -52.21 -35.57
C PRO A 353 -12.76 -53.28 -34.85
N PRO A 354 -13.27 -53.93 -33.77
CA PRO A 354 -12.50 -54.85 -32.94
C PRO A 354 -11.85 -55.96 -33.76
N ARG A 355 -10.70 -56.44 -33.27
CA ARG A 355 -9.86 -57.45 -33.93
C ARG A 355 -10.73 -58.56 -34.53
N THR A 356 -10.44 -58.92 -35.77
CA THR A 356 -11.10 -59.98 -36.55
C THR A 356 -11.47 -61.25 -35.77
N PRO A 357 -10.69 -61.76 -34.77
CA PRO A 357 -11.13 -62.89 -33.95
C PRO A 357 -12.38 -62.64 -33.10
N LEU A 358 -12.61 -61.42 -32.59
CA LEU A 358 -13.78 -61.13 -31.75
C LEU A 358 -15.06 -61.06 -32.58
N THR A 359 -15.02 -60.40 -33.74
CA THR A 359 -16.14 -60.36 -34.68
C THR A 359 -16.38 -61.72 -35.32
N ALA A 360 -15.33 -62.49 -35.60
CA ALA A 360 -15.44 -63.87 -36.06
C ALA A 360 -16.04 -64.78 -34.97
N GLY A 361 -15.68 -64.60 -33.71
CA GLY A 361 -16.26 -65.34 -32.58
C GLY A 361 -17.75 -65.04 -32.39
N LEU A 362 -18.14 -63.76 -32.41
CA LEU A 362 -19.54 -63.34 -32.39
C LEU A 362 -20.33 -63.87 -33.59
N GLY A 363 -19.74 -63.79 -34.80
CA GLY A 363 -20.34 -64.33 -36.02
C GLY A 363 -20.50 -65.86 -35.97
N ALA A 364 -19.49 -66.58 -35.47
CA ALA A 364 -19.55 -68.03 -35.29
C ALA A 364 -20.61 -68.43 -34.27
N PHE A 365 -20.71 -67.70 -33.16
CA PHE A 365 -21.72 -67.96 -32.12
C PHE A 365 -23.14 -67.68 -32.63
N ALA A 366 -23.35 -66.56 -33.32
CA ALA A 366 -24.63 -66.23 -33.94
C ALA A 366 -25.01 -67.25 -35.04
N GLY A 367 -24.04 -67.67 -35.86
CA GLY A 367 -24.23 -68.70 -36.88
C GLY A 367 -24.57 -70.06 -36.30
N PHE A 368 -23.91 -70.46 -35.20
CA PHE A 368 -24.22 -71.69 -34.49
C PHE A 368 -25.61 -71.66 -33.85
N ALA A 369 -25.99 -70.56 -33.21
CA ALA A 369 -27.32 -70.39 -32.63
C ALA A 369 -28.44 -70.46 -33.68
N LEU A 370 -28.25 -69.80 -34.83
CA LEU A 370 -29.17 -69.88 -35.97
C LEU A 370 -29.23 -71.29 -36.57
N GLY A 371 -28.09 -71.98 -36.69
CA GLY A 371 -28.03 -73.36 -37.16
C GLY A 371 -28.77 -74.34 -36.23
N MET A 372 -28.64 -74.16 -34.92
CA MET A 372 -29.33 -74.98 -33.91
C MET A 372 -30.85 -74.76 -33.95
N LEU A 373 -31.30 -73.50 -34.10
CA LEU A 373 -32.72 -73.17 -34.29
C LEU A 373 -33.30 -73.83 -35.56
N LEU A 374 -32.58 -73.77 -36.68
CA LEU A 374 -33.00 -74.40 -37.93
C LEU A 374 -33.05 -75.92 -37.83
N ALA A 375 -32.10 -76.55 -37.13
CA ALA A 375 -32.09 -77.99 -36.90
C ALA A 375 -33.29 -78.45 -36.06
N ILE A 376 -33.62 -77.71 -35.00
CA ILE A 376 -34.80 -77.97 -34.16
C ILE A 376 -36.09 -77.81 -34.99
N ALA A 377 -36.19 -76.73 -35.76
CA ALA A 377 -37.36 -76.48 -36.63
C ALA A 377 -37.56 -77.60 -37.67
N MET A 378 -36.48 -78.06 -38.32
CA MET A 378 -36.56 -79.19 -39.25
C MET A 378 -36.89 -80.52 -38.54
N GLY A 379 -36.38 -80.73 -37.33
CA GLY A 379 -36.70 -81.90 -36.51
C GLY A 379 -38.18 -82.01 -36.19
N ILE A 380 -38.79 -80.90 -35.74
CA ILE A 380 -40.22 -80.82 -35.43
C ILE A 380 -41.07 -81.06 -36.68
N VAL A 381 -40.69 -80.49 -37.83
CA VAL A 381 -41.39 -80.72 -39.10
C VAL A 381 -41.31 -82.18 -39.55
N ARG A 382 -40.20 -82.86 -39.25
CA ARG A 382 -40.00 -84.28 -39.59
C ARG A 382 -40.78 -85.20 -38.65
N ASP A 383 -40.91 -84.84 -37.38
CA ASP A 383 -41.67 -85.58 -36.38
C ASP A 383 -43.19 -85.48 -36.64
N MET A 384 -43.67 -84.31 -37.09
CA MET A 384 -45.05 -84.12 -37.56
C MET A 384 -45.40 -84.93 -38.83
N ARG A 385 -44.42 -85.50 -39.53
CA ARG A 385 -44.63 -86.32 -40.75
C ARG A 385 -44.58 -87.83 -40.50
N GLN A 386 -44.38 -88.28 -39.25
CA GLN A 386 -44.43 -89.71 -38.91
C GLN A 386 -45.82 -90.10 -38.36
N PRO A 387 -46.54 -91.07 -38.95
CA PRO A 387 -47.81 -91.56 -38.41
C PRO A 387 -47.59 -92.40 -37.13
N PRO A 388 -48.56 -92.41 -36.19
CA PRO A 388 -48.42 -93.10 -34.91
C PRO A 388 -48.37 -94.62 -35.09
N ASN A 389 -47.31 -95.25 -34.57
CA ASN A 389 -47.16 -96.70 -34.57
C ASN A 389 -48.09 -97.32 -33.51
N ARG A 390 -49.27 -97.81 -33.94
CA ARG A 390 -50.15 -98.65 -33.15
C ARG A 390 -49.65 -100.10 -33.20
N SER A 391 -48.95 -100.56 -32.17
CA SER A 391 -48.86 -101.99 -31.85
C SER A 391 -49.74 -102.28 -30.65
N GLY A 392 -50.90 -102.86 -30.94
CA GLY A 392 -51.98 -103.14 -30.00
C GLY A 392 -51.67 -104.25 -29.00
N ILE A 393 -52.30 -104.09 -27.84
CA ILE A 393 -52.51 -105.11 -26.82
C ILE A 393 -53.63 -106.03 -27.32
N GLY A 394 -53.36 -107.34 -27.41
CA GLY A 394 -54.33 -108.39 -27.69
C GLY A 394 -54.24 -109.49 -26.62
N VAL A 395 -55.39 -109.85 -26.06
CA VAL A 395 -55.61 -110.55 -24.79
C VAL A 395 -55.51 -112.09 -24.92
N SER A 396 -55.12 -112.72 -23.81
CA SER A 396 -55.07 -114.17 -23.54
C SER A 396 -56.45 -114.85 -23.43
N ARG A 397 -56.59 -116.11 -23.87
CA ARG A 397 -57.07 -117.27 -23.06
C ARG A 397 -57.45 -118.48 -23.93
N ALA A 398 -56.95 -119.66 -23.55
CA ALA A 398 -57.69 -120.81 -23.00
C ALA A 398 -56.86 -122.08 -23.18
#